data_AF-A0AAD6KSL5-F1
#
_entry.id   AF-A0AAD6KSL5-F1
#
_cell.length_a   1.000
_cell.length_b   1.000
_cell.length_c   1.000
_cell.angle_alpha   90.00
_cell.angle_beta   90.00
_cell.angle_gamma   90.00
#
_symmetry.space_group_name_H-M   'P 1'
#
loop_
_entity.id
_entity.type
_entity.pdbx_description
1 polymer ?
#
loop_
_entity_poly.entity_id
_entity_poly.type
_entity_poly.pdbx_seq_one_letter_code
_entity_poly.pdbx_strand_id
1 'polypeptide(L)'
;MNPNMIGSFNLWGEVRDGIQELAPESWKHEITEAIDLDLLSQVLKSGNLDIGYCGKILEFALVTLQRLSSPAKEDEMKALHQKLLKELAETCQTQDELKHPHIAAMIKGLRSVLEQIQALKQEISKVRIRMMEPLLTGPAGLDYLRKAFANHYGSDLDACISLPLTMQWLSSVKNSEDQEWEEHQSSLFSLKSHGSSSKVSVPFTTLRTGGSFLVKTNGSAMGSTSVASETDNKQPEPECTGERIDLLVRLGLLKIVSGVSGLTKETLPETFMLNLSRLRAVQAEIQKMIVISTSILVYRQSLLMERAVNSIAEMESILSERCNKLSRVLDRVDDVGIEEIVQVVGGFSEDDDEKHKPRKLVMARMLAKSLQAGDPVFEKVSRAVYLALRGIVLGGSGPCGRKLSEMSLRPIGAVMLAERVVAAAEVLVVAAAVSTGVHRPWYITLTDNM
;
A
#
# COMPACT_ATOMS: atom_id res chain seq x y z
N MET A 1 22.00 -32.80 -31.70
CA MET A 1 21.68 -32.69 -30.25
C MET A 1 20.21 -32.31 -30.14
N ASN A 2 19.39 -33.07 -29.41
CA ASN A 2 17.93 -32.85 -29.30
C ASN A 2 17.66 -31.49 -28.61
N PRO A 3 16.67 -30.66 -29.01
CA PRO A 3 16.45 -29.32 -28.44
C PRO A 3 16.27 -29.32 -26.91
N ASN A 4 15.66 -30.37 -26.36
CA ASN A 4 15.49 -30.56 -24.92
C ASN A 4 16.82 -30.76 -24.16
N MET A 5 17.87 -31.29 -24.81
CA MET A 5 19.19 -31.45 -24.18
C MET A 5 20.02 -30.16 -24.15
N ILE A 6 19.79 -29.26 -25.13
CA ILE A 6 20.43 -27.94 -25.16
C ILE A 6 19.82 -27.08 -24.04
N GLY A 7 18.50 -27.14 -23.86
CA GLY A 7 17.81 -26.48 -22.75
C GLY A 7 18.30 -26.95 -21.38
N SER A 8 18.52 -28.27 -21.18
CA SER A 8 19.07 -28.78 -19.91
C SER A 8 20.51 -28.33 -19.65
N PHE A 9 21.36 -28.23 -20.67
CA PHE A 9 22.74 -27.79 -20.50
C PHE A 9 22.84 -26.33 -20.01
N ASN A 10 22.02 -25.44 -20.57
CA ASN A 10 21.97 -24.04 -20.14
C ASN A 10 21.51 -23.92 -18.68
N LEU A 11 20.52 -24.72 -18.27
CA LEU A 11 20.03 -24.74 -16.89
C LEU A 11 21.12 -25.16 -15.88
N TRP A 12 22.00 -26.11 -16.23
CA TRP A 12 23.14 -26.48 -15.39
C TRP A 12 24.15 -25.34 -15.22
N GLY A 13 24.41 -24.60 -16.30
CA GLY A 13 25.24 -23.40 -16.25
C GLY A 13 24.63 -22.33 -15.33
N GLU A 14 23.34 -22.06 -15.48
CA GLU A 14 22.61 -21.10 -14.63
C GLU A 14 22.62 -21.50 -13.15
N VAL A 15 22.47 -22.79 -12.84
CA VAL A 15 22.55 -23.29 -11.45
C VAL A 15 23.94 -23.09 -10.88
N ARG A 16 25.00 -23.47 -11.61
CA ARG A 16 26.38 -23.28 -11.16
C ARG A 16 26.69 -21.80 -10.91
N ASP A 17 26.41 -20.96 -11.90
CA ASP A 17 26.73 -19.54 -11.85
C ASP A 17 25.90 -18.85 -10.74
N GLY A 18 24.64 -19.25 -10.57
CA GLY A 18 23.77 -18.76 -9.50
C GLY A 18 24.24 -19.13 -8.09
N ILE A 19 24.77 -20.34 -7.88
CA ILE A 19 25.36 -20.75 -6.59
C ILE A 19 26.69 -20.01 -6.35
N GLN A 20 27.54 -19.87 -7.38
CA GLN A 20 28.82 -19.16 -7.26
C GLN A 20 28.68 -17.67 -6.93
N GLU A 21 27.63 -17.01 -7.42
CA GLU A 21 27.33 -15.61 -7.07
C GLU A 21 26.96 -15.44 -5.60
N LEU A 22 26.35 -16.47 -5.00
CA LEU A 22 25.91 -16.46 -3.60
C LEU A 22 26.97 -16.98 -2.64
N ALA A 23 27.90 -17.81 -3.12
CA ALA A 23 28.88 -18.48 -2.29
C ALA A 23 30.10 -17.61 -1.96
N PRO A 24 30.74 -17.82 -0.80
CA PRO A 24 32.04 -17.24 -0.48
C PRO A 24 33.12 -17.66 -1.48
N GLU A 25 34.15 -16.83 -1.64
CA GLU A 25 35.25 -17.08 -2.59
C GLU A 25 35.94 -18.44 -2.38
N SER A 26 36.00 -18.91 -1.13
CA SER A 26 36.59 -20.20 -0.76
C SER A 26 35.85 -21.42 -1.30
N TRP A 27 34.57 -21.29 -1.69
CA TRP A 27 33.75 -22.40 -2.18
C TRP A 27 33.64 -22.45 -3.70
N LYS A 28 34.05 -21.39 -4.40
CA LYS A 28 33.88 -21.28 -5.86
C LYS A 28 34.62 -22.39 -6.62
N HIS A 29 35.80 -22.80 -6.14
CA HIS A 29 36.55 -23.89 -6.74
C HIS A 29 35.82 -25.24 -6.59
N GLU A 30 35.34 -25.55 -5.38
CA GLU A 30 34.55 -26.77 -5.08
C GLU A 30 33.27 -26.83 -5.92
N ILE A 31 32.57 -25.70 -6.10
CA ILE A 31 31.36 -25.62 -6.94
C ILE A 31 31.69 -25.84 -8.43
N THR A 32 32.82 -25.32 -8.91
CA THR A 32 33.24 -25.49 -10.32
C THR A 32 33.59 -26.95 -10.61
N GLU A 33 34.24 -27.62 -9.66
CA GLU A 33 34.63 -29.03 -9.79
C GLU A 33 33.43 -29.97 -9.68
N ALA A 34 32.48 -29.67 -8.78
CA ALA A 34 31.27 -30.48 -8.62
C ALA A 34 30.26 -30.32 -9.78
N ILE A 35 30.21 -29.13 -10.40
CA ILE A 35 29.34 -28.83 -11.56
C ILE A 35 30.22 -28.53 -12.79
N ASP A 36 30.97 -29.54 -13.23
CA ASP A 36 31.85 -29.46 -14.40
C ASP A 36 31.02 -29.47 -15.71
N LEU A 37 30.96 -28.33 -16.38
CA LEU A 37 30.24 -28.16 -17.64
C LEU A 37 30.92 -28.87 -18.82
N ASP A 38 32.23 -29.06 -18.79
CA ASP A 38 32.96 -29.76 -19.84
C ASP A 38 32.67 -31.26 -19.77
N LEU A 39 32.65 -31.82 -18.56
CA LEU A 39 32.24 -33.20 -18.32
C LEU A 39 30.75 -33.41 -18.67
N LEU A 40 29.86 -32.50 -18.26
CA LEU A 40 28.43 -32.53 -18.65
C LEU A 40 28.24 -32.45 -20.18
N SER A 41 29.03 -31.61 -20.87
CA SER A 41 28.99 -31.51 -22.33
C SER A 41 29.41 -32.82 -23.01
N GLN A 42 30.41 -33.52 -22.46
CA GLN A 42 30.85 -34.82 -22.95
C GLN A 42 29.79 -35.92 -22.71
N VAL A 43 29.18 -35.96 -21.52
CA VAL A 43 28.11 -36.91 -21.17
C VAL A 43 26.85 -36.68 -22.02
N LEU A 44 26.50 -35.43 -22.32
CA LEU A 44 25.36 -35.12 -23.19
C LEU A 44 25.64 -35.45 -24.67
N LYS A 45 26.91 -35.36 -25.12
CA LYS A 45 27.32 -35.72 -26.49
C LYS A 45 27.40 -37.23 -26.71
N SER A 46 27.70 -38.02 -25.67
CA SER A 46 27.75 -39.48 -25.74
C SER A 46 26.37 -40.13 -25.81
N GLY A 47 25.28 -39.37 -25.58
CA GLY A 47 23.89 -39.85 -25.67
C GLY A 47 23.47 -40.75 -24.51
N ASN A 48 24.35 -40.99 -23.54
CA ASN A 48 24.12 -41.84 -22.37
C ASN A 48 24.05 -40.93 -21.13
N LEU A 49 22.86 -40.36 -20.89
CA LEU A 49 22.64 -39.51 -19.72
C LEU A 49 22.70 -40.38 -18.46
N ASP A 50 23.84 -40.35 -17.75
CA ASP A 50 23.98 -41.03 -16.46
C ASP A 50 23.14 -40.29 -15.40
N ILE A 51 21.97 -40.86 -15.12
CA ILE A 51 21.01 -40.36 -14.14
C ILE A 51 21.65 -40.28 -12.74
N GLY A 52 22.57 -41.19 -12.42
CA GLY A 52 23.29 -41.19 -11.15
C GLY A 52 24.25 -40.00 -11.02
N TYR A 53 24.92 -39.62 -12.11
CA TYR A 53 25.78 -38.44 -12.14
C TYR A 53 24.97 -37.15 -12.02
N CYS A 54 23.89 -36.98 -12.80
CA CYS A 54 23.01 -35.82 -12.69
C CYS A 54 22.33 -35.70 -11.31
N GLY A 55 21.96 -36.83 -10.69
CA GLY A 55 21.42 -36.87 -9.33
C GLY A 55 22.41 -36.33 -8.29
N LYS A 56 23.69 -36.70 -8.39
CA LYS A 56 24.74 -36.20 -7.50
C LYS A 56 24.97 -34.70 -7.61
N ILE A 57 24.93 -34.16 -8.83
CA ILE A 57 25.08 -32.71 -9.03
C ILE A 57 23.88 -31.96 -8.44
N LEU A 58 22.67 -32.49 -8.64
CA LEU A 58 21.46 -31.90 -8.06
C LEU A 58 21.48 -31.95 -6.53
N GLU A 59 21.91 -33.07 -5.95
CA GLU A 59 22.09 -33.24 -4.51
C GLU A 59 23.15 -32.27 -3.96
N PHE A 60 24.31 -32.15 -4.63
CA PHE A 60 25.35 -31.19 -4.27
C PHE A 60 24.82 -29.74 -4.29
N ALA A 61 24.08 -29.36 -5.33
CA ALA A 61 23.49 -28.03 -5.46
C ALA A 61 22.52 -27.73 -4.31
N LEU A 62 21.66 -28.69 -3.97
CA LEU A 62 20.66 -28.55 -2.91
C LEU A 62 21.31 -28.50 -1.51
N VAL A 63 22.31 -29.34 -1.24
CA VAL A 63 23.09 -29.30 0.01
C VAL A 63 23.86 -27.98 0.13
N THR A 64 24.44 -27.48 -0.95
CA THR A 64 25.15 -26.21 -0.95
C THR A 64 24.20 -25.04 -0.67
N LEU A 65 23.00 -25.04 -1.26
CA LEU A 65 21.98 -24.04 -0.95
C LEU A 65 21.50 -24.11 0.50
N GLN A 66 21.37 -25.30 1.07
CA GLN A 66 21.07 -25.46 2.49
C GLN A 66 22.17 -24.81 3.36
N ARG A 67 23.45 -25.02 3.02
CA ARG A 67 24.58 -24.39 3.73
C ARG A 67 24.65 -22.88 3.61
N LEU A 68 24.14 -22.32 2.51
CA LEU A 68 24.06 -20.86 2.29
C LEU A 68 22.80 -20.23 2.94
N SER A 69 21.86 -21.05 3.38
CA SER A 69 20.60 -20.61 3.99
C SER A 69 20.78 -20.26 5.47
N SER A 70 19.86 -19.45 6.01
CA SER A 70 19.86 -19.16 7.46
C SER A 70 19.43 -20.38 8.28
N PRO A 71 19.95 -20.58 9.51
CA PRO A 71 19.59 -21.71 10.37
C PRO A 71 18.08 -21.84 10.63
N ALA A 72 17.34 -20.72 10.64
CA ALA A 72 15.90 -20.70 10.87
C ALA A 72 15.08 -21.33 9.74
N LYS A 73 15.65 -21.49 8.54
CA LYS A 73 14.99 -22.06 7.36
C LYS A 73 15.58 -23.39 6.91
N GLU A 74 16.61 -23.85 7.60
CA GLU A 74 17.30 -25.08 7.25
C GLU A 74 16.35 -26.29 7.28
N ASP A 75 15.50 -26.38 8.30
CA ASP A 75 14.52 -27.47 8.44
C ASP A 75 13.42 -27.45 7.37
N GLU A 76 12.94 -26.25 6.99
CA GLU A 76 11.93 -26.06 5.94
C GLU A 76 12.52 -26.42 4.56
N MET A 77 13.73 -25.95 4.27
CA MET A 77 14.44 -26.27 3.02
C MET A 77 14.79 -27.76 2.93
N LYS A 78 15.15 -28.39 4.05
CA LYS A 78 15.40 -29.84 4.11
C LYS A 78 14.14 -30.65 3.83
N ALA A 79 12.99 -30.24 4.36
CA ALA A 79 11.70 -30.88 4.05
C ALA A 79 11.32 -30.73 2.58
N LEU A 80 11.53 -29.54 1.99
CA LEU A 80 11.33 -29.30 0.55
C LEU A 80 12.27 -30.13 -0.31
N HIS A 81 13.54 -30.24 0.08
CA HIS A 81 14.54 -31.05 -0.59
C HIS A 81 14.17 -32.54 -0.60
N GLN A 82 13.78 -33.10 0.55
CA GLN A 82 13.33 -34.49 0.66
C GLN A 82 12.07 -34.76 -0.17
N LYS A 83 11.12 -33.82 -0.17
CA LYS A 83 9.91 -33.90 -1.00
C LYS A 83 10.25 -33.91 -2.50
N LEU A 84 11.14 -33.02 -2.93
CA LEU A 84 11.60 -32.93 -4.32
C LEU A 84 12.28 -34.23 -4.78
N LEU A 85 13.20 -34.77 -3.98
CA LEU A 85 13.87 -36.03 -4.29
C LEU A 85 12.87 -37.19 -4.42
N LYS A 86 11.85 -37.22 -3.55
CA LYS A 86 10.77 -38.21 -3.63
C LYS A 86 9.94 -38.06 -4.92
N GLU A 87 9.53 -36.84 -5.27
CA GLU A 87 8.79 -36.56 -6.51
C GLU A 87 9.61 -36.89 -7.77
N LEU A 88 10.92 -36.63 -7.76
CA LEU A 88 11.83 -36.95 -8.85
C LEU A 88 12.01 -38.47 -9.01
N ALA A 89 12.12 -39.20 -7.90
CA ALA A 89 12.19 -40.66 -7.89
C ALA A 89 10.89 -41.29 -8.44
N GLU A 90 9.72 -40.77 -8.04
CA GLU A 90 8.41 -41.21 -8.54
C GLU A 90 8.24 -40.92 -10.05
N THR A 91 8.69 -39.75 -10.53
CA THR A 91 8.66 -39.38 -11.95
C THR A 91 9.56 -40.26 -12.82
N CYS A 92 10.61 -40.85 -12.24
CA CYS A 92 11.50 -41.79 -12.94
C CYS A 92 10.94 -43.22 -12.99
N GLN A 93 9.92 -43.56 -12.19
CA GLN A 93 9.29 -44.89 -12.13
C GLN A 93 8.05 -45.01 -13.02
N THR A 94 7.50 -43.91 -13.54
CA THR A 94 6.32 -43.95 -14.43
C THR A 94 6.71 -44.43 -15.84
N GLN A 95 6.26 -45.64 -16.16
CA GLN A 95 6.57 -46.42 -17.36
C GLN A 95 5.82 -45.90 -18.61
N ASP A 96 6.07 -44.66 -19.02
CA ASP A 96 5.54 -44.10 -20.26
C ASP A 96 6.63 -44.19 -21.35
N GLU A 97 6.62 -45.30 -22.10
CA GLU A 97 7.69 -45.78 -22.99
C GLU A 97 8.06 -44.83 -24.17
N LEU A 98 7.39 -43.67 -24.31
CA LEU A 98 7.52 -42.79 -25.48
C LEU A 98 8.11 -41.40 -25.17
N LYS A 99 8.38 -41.03 -23.91
CA LYS A 99 8.93 -39.70 -23.56
C LYS A 99 10.01 -39.83 -22.50
N HIS A 100 11.28 -39.57 -22.83
CA HIS A 100 12.45 -39.62 -21.92
C HIS A 100 12.15 -39.08 -20.49
N PRO A 101 11.72 -39.92 -19.54
CA PRO A 101 11.13 -39.44 -18.28
C PRO A 101 12.20 -38.85 -17.36
N HIS A 102 13.43 -39.34 -17.50
CA HIS A 102 14.60 -38.87 -16.76
C HIS A 102 15.06 -37.46 -17.15
N ILE A 103 14.89 -37.06 -18.41
CA ILE A 103 15.20 -35.69 -18.85
C ILE A 103 14.18 -34.71 -18.25
N ALA A 104 12.90 -35.11 -18.21
CA ALA A 104 11.85 -34.31 -17.61
C ALA A 104 12.05 -34.16 -16.09
N ALA A 105 12.41 -35.24 -15.39
CA ALA A 105 12.77 -35.20 -13.98
C ALA A 105 13.98 -34.28 -13.73
N MET A 106 15.06 -34.40 -14.52
CA MET A 106 16.23 -33.53 -14.41
C MET A 106 15.88 -32.05 -14.61
N ILE A 107 15.11 -31.70 -15.65
CA ILE A 107 14.67 -30.32 -15.89
C ILE A 107 13.83 -29.80 -14.71
N LYS A 108 12.95 -30.63 -14.14
CA LYS A 108 12.15 -30.27 -12.95
C LYS A 108 13.04 -30.02 -11.73
N GLY A 109 14.06 -30.86 -11.51
CA GLY A 109 15.03 -30.68 -10.43
C GLY A 109 15.81 -29.37 -10.56
N LEU A 110 16.37 -29.09 -11.74
CA LEU A 110 17.11 -27.86 -12.01
C LEU A 110 16.27 -26.61 -11.84
N ARG A 111 15.03 -26.62 -12.34
CA ARG A 111 14.11 -25.49 -12.18
C ARG A 111 13.85 -25.20 -10.70
N SER A 112 13.66 -26.23 -9.88
CA SER A 112 13.46 -26.03 -8.45
C SER A 112 14.71 -25.47 -7.75
N VAL A 113 15.91 -25.90 -8.15
CA VAL A 113 17.15 -25.32 -7.62
C VAL A 113 17.28 -23.84 -8.00
N LEU A 114 16.94 -23.46 -9.23
CA LEU A 114 16.92 -22.05 -9.66
C LEU A 114 15.88 -21.22 -8.89
N GLU A 115 14.69 -21.77 -8.64
CA GLU A 115 13.67 -21.12 -7.80
C GLU A 115 14.20 -20.88 -6.37
N GLN A 116 14.91 -21.86 -5.80
CA GLN A 116 15.54 -21.72 -4.48
C GLN A 116 16.67 -20.68 -4.47
N ILE A 117 17.50 -20.63 -5.52
CA ILE A 117 18.53 -19.58 -5.70
C ILE A 117 17.89 -18.20 -5.72
N GLN A 118 16.78 -18.02 -6.46
CA GLN A 118 16.07 -16.73 -6.54
C GLN A 118 15.47 -16.33 -5.20
N ALA A 119 14.84 -17.28 -4.48
CA ALA A 119 14.34 -17.02 -3.13
C ALA A 119 15.46 -16.59 -2.18
N LEU A 120 16.60 -17.29 -2.22
CA LEU A 120 17.76 -16.96 -1.37
C LEU A 120 18.37 -15.59 -1.71
N LYS A 121 18.45 -15.21 -3.00
CA LYS A 121 18.86 -13.86 -3.43
C LYS A 121 17.95 -12.77 -2.86
N GLN A 122 16.63 -12.98 -2.90
CA GLN A 122 15.66 -12.05 -2.32
C GLN A 122 15.78 -11.94 -0.80
N GLU A 123 16.09 -13.04 -0.12
CA GLU A 123 16.32 -13.01 1.33
C GLU A 123 17.61 -12.28 1.70
N ILE A 124 18.71 -12.56 1.01
CA ILE A 124 19.98 -11.87 1.23
C ILE A 124 19.82 -10.37 0.99
N SER A 125 19.13 -9.96 -0.07
CA SER A 125 18.86 -8.54 -0.32
C SER A 125 18.01 -7.92 0.80
N LYS A 126 16.96 -8.61 1.26
CA LYS A 126 16.13 -8.18 2.39
C LYS A 126 16.95 -8.04 3.68
N VAL A 127 17.83 -8.99 3.97
CA VAL A 127 18.72 -8.96 5.15
C VAL A 127 19.73 -7.81 5.03
N ARG A 128 20.34 -7.61 3.86
CA ARG A 128 21.27 -6.49 3.62
C ARG A 128 20.56 -5.14 3.81
N ILE A 129 19.35 -4.98 3.29
CA ILE A 129 18.54 -3.77 3.51
C ILE A 129 18.28 -3.57 5.00
N ARG A 130 17.88 -4.62 5.74
CA ARG A 130 17.68 -4.55 7.20
C ARG A 130 18.97 -4.23 7.97
N MET A 131 20.14 -4.69 7.51
CA MET A 131 21.43 -4.33 8.11
C MET A 131 21.79 -2.86 7.86
N MET A 132 21.37 -2.30 6.72
CA MET A 132 21.57 -0.89 6.39
C MET A 132 20.50 0.01 7.02
N GLU A 133 19.34 -0.51 7.40
CA GLU A 133 18.21 0.23 7.95
C GLU A 133 18.60 1.16 9.12
N PRO A 134 19.39 0.75 10.13
CA PRO A 134 19.82 1.65 11.21
C PRO A 134 20.71 2.80 10.72
N LEU A 135 21.53 2.57 9.70
CA LEU A 135 22.39 3.60 9.11
C LEU A 135 21.58 4.59 8.26
N LEU A 136 20.54 4.10 7.59
CA LEU A 136 19.64 4.89 6.74
C LEU A 136 18.61 5.68 7.57
N THR A 137 18.15 5.13 8.69
CA THR A 137 17.19 5.76 9.61
C THR A 137 17.87 6.67 10.64
N GLY A 138 19.18 6.53 10.84
CA GLY A 138 19.97 7.41 11.70
C GLY A 138 20.31 8.78 11.08
N PRO A 139 20.94 9.68 11.87
CA PRO A 139 21.32 11.03 11.43
C PRO A 139 22.21 11.04 10.17
N ALA A 140 23.05 10.02 10.00
CA ALA A 140 23.93 9.87 8.85
C ALA A 140 23.17 9.77 7.52
N GLY A 141 21.99 9.11 7.51
CA GLY A 141 21.12 9.04 6.35
C GLY A 141 20.57 10.40 5.95
N LEU A 142 20.13 11.20 6.93
CA LEU A 142 19.66 12.57 6.69
C LEU A 142 20.79 13.47 6.17
N ASP A 143 22.00 13.36 6.73
CA ASP A 143 23.15 14.13 6.27
C ASP A 143 23.58 13.75 4.85
N TYR A 144 23.50 12.46 4.50
CA TYR A 144 23.73 11.99 3.14
C TYR A 144 22.72 12.61 2.16
N LEU A 145 21.42 12.54 2.48
CA LEU A 145 20.37 13.13 1.65
C LEU A 145 20.53 14.65 1.53
N ARG A 146 20.90 15.32 2.62
CA ARG A 146 21.15 16.77 2.64
C ARG A 146 22.30 17.14 1.70
N LYS A 147 23.42 16.41 1.76
CA LYS A 147 24.57 16.62 0.86
C LYS A 147 24.21 16.34 -0.60
N ALA A 148 23.49 15.24 -0.86
CA ALA A 148 23.04 14.91 -2.21
C ALA A 148 22.11 16.00 -2.77
N PHE A 149 21.18 16.50 -1.96
CA PHE A 149 20.28 17.59 -2.36
C PHE A 149 21.05 18.89 -2.65
N ALA A 150 21.99 19.27 -1.77
CA ALA A 150 22.85 20.44 -1.98
C ALA A 150 23.71 20.34 -3.26
N ASN A 151 24.18 19.14 -3.62
CA ASN A 151 24.91 18.92 -4.86
C ASN A 151 24.05 19.12 -6.12
N HIS A 152 22.75 18.82 -6.02
CA HIS A 152 21.83 18.93 -7.16
C HIS A 152 21.20 20.32 -7.30
N TYR A 153 20.82 20.94 -6.19
CA TYR A 153 20.06 22.20 -6.18
C TYR A 153 20.86 23.40 -5.65
N GLY A 154 22.07 23.19 -5.13
CA GLY A 154 22.92 24.25 -4.59
C GLY A 154 22.68 24.53 -3.10
N SER A 155 23.26 25.64 -2.66
CA SER A 155 23.18 26.11 -1.27
C SER A 155 21.78 26.54 -0.88
N ASP A 156 21.45 26.52 0.42
CA ASP A 156 20.20 27.03 0.96
C ASP A 156 20.02 28.54 0.74
N LEU A 157 21.11 29.29 0.54
CA LEU A 157 21.08 30.72 0.20
C LEU A 157 20.47 30.99 -1.19
N ASP A 158 20.62 30.05 -2.12
CA ASP A 158 20.13 30.17 -3.49
C ASP A 158 18.74 29.52 -3.67
N ALA A 159 18.07 29.16 -2.56
CA ALA A 159 16.82 28.40 -2.56
C ALA A 159 15.71 29.06 -3.41
N CYS A 160 15.58 30.39 -3.37
CA CYS A 160 14.54 31.11 -4.13
C CYS A 160 14.70 30.97 -5.65
N ILE A 161 15.92 30.75 -6.14
CA ILE A 161 16.21 30.59 -7.58
C ILE A 161 16.18 29.11 -7.96
N SER A 162 16.71 28.25 -7.08
CA SER A 162 16.88 26.82 -7.35
C SER A 162 15.63 25.98 -7.08
N LEU A 163 14.70 26.46 -6.23
CA LEU A 163 13.50 25.73 -5.79
C LEU A 163 12.19 26.50 -6.03
N PRO A 164 11.91 26.94 -7.28
CA PRO A 164 10.72 27.74 -7.58
C PRO A 164 9.40 27.01 -7.29
N LEU A 165 9.31 25.70 -7.54
CA LEU A 165 8.06 24.95 -7.29
C LEU A 165 7.81 24.78 -5.79
N THR A 166 8.87 24.55 -5.02
CA THR A 166 8.81 24.50 -3.55
C THR A 166 8.37 25.83 -2.97
N MET A 167 8.90 26.95 -3.48
CA MET A 167 8.49 28.29 -3.05
C MET A 167 7.01 28.55 -3.37
N GLN A 168 6.57 28.25 -4.59
CA GLN A 168 5.17 28.40 -5.00
C GLN A 168 4.24 27.54 -4.14
N TRP A 169 4.65 26.30 -3.87
CA TRP A 169 3.91 25.38 -3.03
C TRP A 169 3.74 25.89 -1.60
N LEU A 170 4.82 26.29 -0.93
CA LEU A 170 4.75 26.86 0.43
C LEU A 170 3.88 28.13 0.46
N SER A 171 4.00 28.97 -0.57
CA SER A 171 3.20 30.20 -0.71
C SER A 171 1.70 29.92 -0.81
N SER A 172 1.30 28.82 -1.45
CA SER A 172 -0.11 28.41 -1.56
C SER A 172 -0.75 28.06 -0.21
N VAL A 173 0.05 27.68 0.79
CA VAL A 173 -0.42 27.26 2.11
C VAL A 173 -0.40 28.40 3.11
N LYS A 174 0.59 29.30 3.00
CA LYS A 174 0.85 30.41 3.94
C LYS A 174 -0.41 31.22 4.29
N ASN A 175 -1.25 31.55 3.31
CA ASN A 175 -2.45 32.36 3.55
C ASN A 175 -3.55 31.66 4.37
N SER A 176 -3.42 30.36 4.62
CA SER A 176 -4.44 29.53 5.28
C SER A 176 -3.90 28.73 6.46
N GLU A 177 -2.58 28.79 6.74
CA GLU A 177 -1.94 27.96 7.75
C GLU A 177 -2.50 28.24 9.15
N ASP A 178 -2.61 29.52 9.52
CA ASP A 178 -3.10 29.95 10.82
C ASP A 178 -4.56 29.53 11.02
N GLN A 179 -5.41 29.76 10.01
CA GLN A 179 -6.81 29.38 10.04
C GLN A 179 -6.99 27.87 10.18
N GLU A 180 -6.25 27.07 9.41
CA GLU A 180 -6.36 25.60 9.49
C GLU A 180 -5.81 25.04 10.80
N TRP A 181 -4.78 25.67 11.35
CA TRP A 181 -4.23 25.32 12.65
C TRP A 181 -5.18 25.67 13.80
N GLU A 182 -5.77 26.86 13.79
CA GLU A 182 -6.76 27.29 14.77
C GLU A 182 -8.01 26.39 14.75
N GLU A 183 -8.50 26.02 13.55
CA GLU A 183 -9.60 25.06 13.40
C GLU A 183 -9.25 23.69 13.97
N HIS A 184 -8.02 23.22 13.74
CA HIS A 184 -7.54 21.95 14.28
C HIS A 184 -7.49 22.00 15.82
N GLN A 185 -6.89 23.05 16.38
CA GLN A 185 -6.81 23.25 17.82
C GLN A 185 -8.21 23.35 18.45
N SER A 186 -9.11 24.13 17.86
CA SER A 186 -10.51 24.25 18.31
C SER A 186 -11.23 22.90 18.33
N SER A 187 -11.01 22.07 17.29
CA SER A 187 -11.57 20.71 17.22
C SER A 187 -10.99 19.81 18.31
N LEU A 188 -9.69 19.92 18.58
CA LEU A 188 -8.98 19.15 19.60
C LEU A 188 -9.41 19.56 21.03
N PHE A 189 -9.59 20.85 21.29
CA PHE A 189 -10.15 21.36 22.54
C PHE A 189 -11.60 20.90 22.75
N SER A 190 -12.42 20.97 21.70
CA SER A 190 -13.80 20.48 21.74
C SER A 190 -13.88 18.99 22.02
N LEU A 191 -12.96 18.20 21.45
CA LEU A 191 -12.87 16.77 21.72
C LEU A 191 -12.51 16.49 23.18
N LYS A 192 -11.50 17.20 23.72
CA LYS A 192 -11.07 17.05 25.12
C LYS A 192 -12.15 17.47 26.12
N SER A 193 -12.95 18.49 25.80
CA SER A 193 -14.06 18.93 26.66
C SER A 193 -15.25 17.96 26.64
N HIS A 194 -15.56 17.36 25.48
CA HIS A 194 -16.61 16.35 25.35
C HIS A 194 -16.25 14.99 25.95
N GLY A 195 -14.97 14.69 26.17
CA GLY A 195 -14.54 13.53 26.96
C GLY A 195 -15.09 13.52 28.40
N SER A 196 -15.52 14.67 28.91
CA SER A 196 -16.11 14.84 30.25
C SER A 196 -17.65 14.87 30.27
N SER A 197 -18.33 14.83 29.11
CA SER A 197 -19.80 14.92 29.05
C SER A 197 -20.37 14.01 27.96
N SER A 198 -20.92 12.87 28.38
CA SER A 198 -21.47 11.82 27.52
C SER A 198 -22.79 12.24 26.84
N LYS A 199 -22.75 13.06 25.79
CA LYS A 199 -23.88 13.20 24.84
C LYS A 199 -23.35 13.36 23.42
N VAL A 200 -23.14 12.23 22.75
CA VAL A 200 -22.86 12.17 21.31
C VAL A 200 -24.16 12.46 20.55
N SER A 201 -24.31 13.70 20.07
CA SER A 201 -25.38 14.04 19.12
C SER A 201 -24.87 13.78 17.70
N VAL A 202 -25.55 12.91 16.97
CA VAL A 202 -25.26 12.60 15.56
C VAL A 202 -26.17 13.46 14.68
N PRO A 203 -25.66 14.41 13.87
CA PRO A 203 -26.47 15.03 12.84
C PRO A 203 -26.62 14.07 11.67
N PHE A 204 -27.85 13.73 11.31
CA PHE A 204 -28.17 13.03 10.07
C PHE A 204 -27.97 13.97 8.88
N THR A 205 -27.13 13.57 7.92
CA THR A 205 -26.96 14.25 6.64
C THR A 205 -27.86 13.59 5.59
N THR A 206 -29.16 13.89 5.62
CA THR A 206 -30.02 13.64 4.46
C THR A 206 -29.64 14.60 3.33
N LEU A 207 -29.31 14.07 2.15
CA LEU A 207 -29.18 14.87 0.93
C LEU A 207 -30.53 15.50 0.65
N ARG A 208 -30.61 16.82 0.78
CA ARG A 208 -31.88 17.57 0.77
C ARG A 208 -32.42 17.66 -0.65
N THR A 209 -33.19 16.67 -1.08
CA THR A 209 -34.23 16.85 -2.09
C THR A 209 -35.52 17.21 -1.34
N GLY A 210 -36.23 18.25 -1.79
CA GLY A 210 -37.36 18.83 -1.06
C GLY A 210 -38.43 17.80 -0.70
N GLY A 211 -38.69 17.64 0.60
CA GLY A 211 -39.72 16.75 1.15
C GLY A 211 -39.42 16.38 2.62
N SER A 212 -40.05 17.08 3.56
CA SER A 212 -39.86 16.87 5.00
C SER A 212 -40.61 15.62 5.48
N PHE A 213 -39.90 14.65 6.07
CA PHE A 213 -40.51 13.66 6.96
C PHE A 213 -39.78 13.65 8.30
N LEU A 214 -40.52 14.02 9.36
CA LEU A 214 -40.08 14.01 10.74
C LEU A 214 -40.26 12.58 11.29
N VAL A 215 -39.17 11.86 11.55
CA VAL A 215 -39.22 10.59 12.30
C VAL A 215 -38.61 10.83 13.68
N LYS A 216 -39.43 10.68 14.72
CA LYS A 216 -39.06 10.76 16.14
C LYS A 216 -38.15 9.59 16.51
N THR A 217 -36.99 9.88 17.10
CA THR A 217 -36.09 8.89 17.69
C THR A 217 -36.38 8.72 19.19
N ASN A 218 -36.77 7.51 19.61
CA ASN A 218 -36.63 7.09 21.00
C ASN A 218 -35.25 6.45 21.19
N GLY A 219 -34.51 6.92 22.19
CA GLY A 219 -33.15 6.49 22.47
C GLY A 219 -33.07 5.05 22.94
N SER A 220 -32.08 4.33 22.43
CA SER A 220 -31.39 3.29 23.18
C SER A 220 -29.88 3.47 22.92
N ALA A 221 -29.15 3.73 24.00
CA ALA A 221 -27.71 3.77 24.00
C ALA A 221 -27.20 2.32 23.99
N MET A 222 -26.34 1.97 23.04
CA MET A 222 -25.57 0.74 23.11
C MET A 222 -24.09 1.11 22.94
N GLY A 223 -23.31 0.80 23.98
CA GLY A 223 -21.88 1.08 24.05
C GLY A 223 -21.09 0.26 23.05
N SER A 224 -20.18 0.91 22.33
CA SER A 224 -19.17 0.24 21.53
C SER A 224 -17.98 -0.10 22.44
N THR A 225 -17.82 -1.38 22.73
CA THR A 225 -16.67 -1.95 23.43
C THR A 225 -15.46 -1.85 22.51
N SER A 226 -14.44 -1.11 22.92
CA SER A 226 -13.14 -1.04 22.23
C SER A 226 -12.42 -2.38 22.38
N VAL A 227 -12.28 -3.12 21.29
CA VAL A 227 -11.35 -4.24 21.22
C VAL A 227 -10.00 -3.65 20.85
N ALA A 228 -9.11 -3.54 21.82
CA ALA A 228 -7.69 -3.29 21.57
C ALA A 228 -7.12 -4.54 20.90
N SER A 229 -6.86 -4.46 19.60
CA SER A 229 -6.01 -5.43 18.91
C SER A 229 -4.56 -5.02 19.09
N GLU A 230 -3.86 -5.77 19.95
CA GLU A 230 -2.40 -5.77 20.04
C GLU A 230 -1.83 -6.31 18.72
N THR A 231 -1.42 -5.41 17.82
CA THR A 231 -0.52 -5.75 16.71
C THR A 231 0.37 -4.55 16.37
N ASP A 232 1.67 -4.85 16.32
CA ASP A 232 2.82 -4.03 15.92
C ASP A 232 3.27 -2.88 16.84
N ASN A 233 4.50 -3.05 17.37
CA ASN A 233 5.35 -2.05 18.02
C ASN A 233 5.74 -0.90 17.05
N LYS A 234 4.76 -0.21 16.46
CA LYS A 234 4.98 1.10 15.85
C LYS A 234 4.60 2.15 16.87
N GLN A 235 5.56 2.95 17.29
CA GLN A 235 5.22 4.16 18.05
C GLN A 235 4.26 5.00 17.20
N PRO A 236 3.23 5.62 17.81
CA PRO A 236 2.34 6.51 17.08
C PRO A 236 3.15 7.58 16.34
N GLU A 237 2.78 7.86 15.10
CA GLU A 237 3.43 8.90 14.31
C GLU A 237 3.31 10.25 15.04
N PRO A 238 4.36 11.10 14.99
CA PRO A 238 4.48 12.27 15.86
C PRO A 238 3.41 13.34 15.55
N GLU A 239 2.83 13.87 16.62
CA GLU A 239 1.92 15.01 16.58
C GLU A 239 2.67 16.27 16.11
N CYS A 240 1.99 17.13 15.35
CA CYS A 240 2.52 18.42 14.95
C CYS A 240 2.46 19.38 16.15
N THR A 241 3.59 20.01 16.47
CA THR A 241 3.70 20.93 17.61
C THR A 241 3.23 22.35 17.30
N GLY A 242 2.88 22.62 16.03
CA GLY A 242 2.61 23.97 15.53
C GLY A 242 3.87 24.74 15.14
N GLU A 243 5.03 24.08 15.07
CA GLU A 243 6.23 24.69 14.47
C GLU A 243 5.94 25.08 13.02
N ARG A 244 6.17 26.36 12.67
CA ARG A 244 5.79 26.97 11.38
C ARG A 244 6.21 26.13 10.16
N ILE A 245 7.45 25.66 10.10
CA ILE A 245 7.95 24.89 8.95
C ILE A 245 7.30 23.51 8.88
N ASP A 246 7.21 22.80 10.01
CA ASP A 246 6.57 21.48 10.06
C ASP A 246 5.09 21.60 9.68
N LEU A 247 4.39 22.63 10.17
CA LEU A 247 3.00 22.90 9.85
C LEU A 247 2.80 23.19 8.35
N LEU A 248 3.61 24.08 7.77
CA LEU A 248 3.56 24.40 6.33
C LEU A 248 3.79 23.16 5.47
N VAL A 249 4.79 22.35 5.82
CA VAL A 249 5.13 21.13 5.06
C VAL A 249 4.00 20.10 5.15
N ARG A 250 3.46 19.85 6.34
CA ARG A 250 2.36 18.90 6.57
C ARG A 250 1.08 19.32 5.85
N LEU A 251 0.66 20.58 6.01
CA LEU A 251 -0.52 21.12 5.33
C LEU A 251 -0.32 21.17 3.82
N GLY A 252 0.87 21.57 3.37
CA GLY A 252 1.19 21.61 1.96
C GLY A 252 1.15 20.24 1.30
N LEU A 253 1.69 19.21 1.95
CA LEU A 253 1.64 17.84 1.44
C LEU A 253 0.19 17.35 1.37
N LEU A 254 -0.58 17.61 2.42
CA LEU A 254 -1.99 17.24 2.49
C LEU A 254 -2.78 17.88 1.34
N LYS A 255 -2.56 19.16 1.04
CA LYS A 255 -3.22 19.87 -0.07
C LYS A 255 -2.81 19.32 -1.44
N ILE A 256 -1.53 19.02 -1.63
CA ILE A 256 -1.02 18.42 -2.87
C ILE A 256 -1.71 17.08 -3.16
N VAL A 257 -1.75 16.17 -2.19
CA VAL A 257 -2.35 14.84 -2.41
C VAL A 257 -3.86 14.84 -2.42
N SER A 258 -4.50 15.87 -1.85
CA SER A 258 -5.96 16.03 -1.89
C SER A 258 -6.45 16.71 -3.18
N GLY A 259 -5.53 17.13 -4.05
CA GLY A 259 -5.87 17.70 -5.35
C GLY A 259 -6.56 16.69 -6.27
N VAL A 260 -7.49 17.17 -7.09
CA VAL A 260 -8.19 16.37 -8.11
C VAL A 260 -7.30 16.04 -9.32
N SER A 261 -6.32 16.89 -9.62
CA SER A 261 -5.37 16.67 -10.71
C SER A 261 -4.30 15.68 -10.29
N GLY A 262 -4.04 14.67 -11.12
CA GLY A 262 -3.01 13.68 -10.86
C GLY A 262 -1.62 14.32 -10.72
N LEU A 263 -0.86 13.91 -9.71
CA LEU A 263 0.48 14.45 -9.48
C LEU A 263 1.42 14.08 -10.62
N THR A 264 2.16 15.06 -11.15
CA THR A 264 3.19 14.87 -12.18
C THR A 264 4.55 15.33 -11.70
N LYS A 265 5.61 14.98 -12.43
CA LYS A 265 6.97 15.47 -12.14
C LYS A 265 7.08 16.99 -12.28
N GLU A 266 6.24 17.60 -13.11
CA GLU A 266 6.26 19.04 -13.42
C GLU A 266 5.59 19.88 -12.34
N THR A 267 4.61 19.30 -11.63
CA THR A 267 3.82 20.01 -10.60
C THR A 267 4.30 19.74 -9.18
N LEU A 268 5.18 18.77 -8.98
CA LEU A 268 5.64 18.36 -7.65
C LEU A 268 6.78 19.28 -7.17
N PRO A 269 6.83 19.66 -5.89
CA PRO A 269 7.96 20.41 -5.35
C PRO A 269 9.26 19.62 -5.47
N GLU A 270 10.37 20.33 -5.71
CA GLU A 270 11.70 19.74 -5.90
C GLU A 270 12.11 18.89 -4.68
N THR A 271 11.75 19.32 -3.47
CA THR A 271 12.04 18.61 -2.22
C THR A 271 11.33 17.25 -2.10
N PHE A 272 10.32 16.99 -2.93
CA PHE A 272 9.55 15.72 -2.91
C PHE A 272 9.75 14.85 -4.14
N MET A 273 10.69 15.16 -5.05
CA MET A 273 10.92 14.40 -6.28
C MET A 273 11.10 12.88 -6.07
N LEU A 274 11.80 12.50 -5.00
CA LEU A 274 12.01 11.08 -4.63
C LEU A 274 10.73 10.38 -4.12
N ASN A 275 9.71 11.14 -3.71
CA ASN A 275 8.48 10.63 -3.12
C ASN A 275 7.29 10.62 -4.11
N LEU A 276 7.49 10.94 -5.40
CA LEU A 276 6.40 11.02 -6.38
C LEU A 276 5.49 9.78 -6.41
N SER A 277 6.06 8.58 -6.43
CA SER A 277 5.29 7.33 -6.45
C SER A 277 4.48 7.13 -5.16
N ARG A 278 5.08 7.43 -4.01
CA ARG A 278 4.44 7.33 -2.69
C ARG A 278 3.27 8.33 -2.57
N LEU A 279 3.48 9.57 -3.00
CA LEU A 279 2.44 10.60 -2.97
C LEU A 279 1.30 10.31 -3.95
N ARG A 280 1.61 9.76 -5.13
CA ARG A 280 0.58 9.26 -6.07
C ARG A 280 -0.24 8.12 -5.48
N ALA A 281 0.39 7.18 -4.78
CA ALA A 281 -0.32 6.11 -4.10
C ALA A 281 -1.28 6.66 -3.03
N VAL A 282 -0.83 7.64 -2.24
CA VAL A 282 -1.70 8.33 -1.26
C VAL A 282 -2.85 9.06 -1.96
N GLN A 283 -2.58 9.81 -3.03
CA GLN A 283 -3.62 10.49 -3.81
C GLN A 283 -4.65 9.50 -4.36
N ALA A 284 -4.20 8.35 -4.90
CA ALA A 284 -5.10 7.30 -5.36
C ALA A 284 -5.98 6.74 -4.23
N GLU A 285 -5.41 6.51 -3.04
CA GLU A 285 -6.20 6.08 -1.87
C GLU A 285 -7.21 7.14 -1.44
N ILE A 286 -6.87 8.43 -1.48
CA ILE A 286 -7.81 9.52 -1.19
C ILE A 286 -8.98 9.51 -2.19
N GLN A 287 -8.70 9.35 -3.48
CA GLN A 287 -9.74 9.27 -4.51
C GLN A 287 -10.63 8.04 -4.30
N LYS A 288 -10.06 6.87 -3.96
CA LYS A 288 -10.84 5.68 -3.59
C LYS A 288 -11.75 5.96 -2.39
N MET A 289 -11.25 6.62 -1.34
CA MET A 289 -12.06 6.98 -0.18
C MET A 289 -13.25 7.87 -0.55
N ILE A 290 -13.04 8.84 -1.44
CA ILE A 290 -14.11 9.73 -1.94
C ILE A 290 -15.14 8.91 -2.72
N VAL A 291 -14.70 8.05 -3.65
CA VAL A 291 -15.60 7.20 -4.45
C VAL A 291 -16.41 6.26 -3.56
N ILE A 292 -15.77 5.58 -2.60
CA ILE A 292 -16.45 4.67 -1.67
C ILE A 292 -17.47 5.46 -0.82
N SER A 293 -17.06 6.58 -0.24
CA SER A 293 -17.93 7.39 0.61
C SER A 293 -19.16 7.90 -0.14
N THR A 294 -18.96 8.43 -1.34
CA THR A 294 -20.06 8.91 -2.20
C THR A 294 -20.99 7.77 -2.61
N SER A 295 -20.44 6.60 -2.95
CA SER A 295 -21.23 5.42 -3.33
C SER A 295 -22.10 4.91 -2.17
N ILE A 296 -21.53 4.86 -0.96
CA ILE A 296 -22.25 4.48 0.26
C ILE A 296 -23.33 5.51 0.61
N LEU A 297 -23.08 6.81 0.42
CA LEU A 297 -24.08 7.85 0.61
C LEU A 297 -25.26 7.71 -0.38
N VAL A 298 -24.99 7.50 -1.67
CA VAL A 298 -26.02 7.29 -2.69
C VAL A 298 -26.86 6.04 -2.40
N TYR A 299 -26.21 4.96 -1.97
CA TYR A 299 -26.90 3.73 -1.63
C TYR A 299 -27.74 3.86 -0.35
N ARG A 300 -27.21 4.53 0.68
CA ARG A 300 -27.98 4.88 1.88
C ARG A 300 -29.23 5.69 1.53
N GLN A 301 -29.08 6.69 0.66
CA GLN A 301 -30.21 7.50 0.20
C GLN A 301 -31.25 6.66 -0.55
N SER A 302 -30.80 5.71 -1.37
CA SER A 302 -31.68 4.80 -2.12
C SER A 302 -32.46 3.86 -1.18
N LEU A 303 -31.80 3.29 -0.16
CA LEU A 303 -32.46 2.45 0.86
C LEU A 303 -33.52 3.23 1.64
N LEU A 304 -33.26 4.50 1.97
CA LEU A 304 -34.20 5.37 2.68
C LEU A 304 -35.42 5.72 1.83
N MET A 305 -35.24 5.98 0.53
CA MET A 305 -36.34 6.25 -0.39
C MET A 305 -37.29 5.07 -0.53
N GLU A 306 -36.76 3.84 -0.54
CA GLU A 306 -37.55 2.62 -0.72
C GLU A 306 -38.16 2.07 0.59
N ARG A 307 -37.85 2.69 1.75
CA ARG A 307 -38.17 2.12 3.08
C ARG A 307 -37.76 0.66 3.22
N ALA A 308 -36.63 0.30 2.60
CA ALA A 308 -36.18 -1.08 2.46
C ALA A 308 -35.62 -1.68 3.77
N VAL A 309 -35.47 -0.88 4.82
CA VAL A 309 -34.84 -1.28 6.09
C VAL A 309 -35.69 -0.84 7.28
N ASN A 310 -35.89 -1.75 8.23
CA ASN A 310 -36.74 -1.54 9.40
C ASN A 310 -35.96 -1.01 10.63
N SER A 311 -34.63 -1.09 10.62
CA SER A 311 -33.76 -0.65 11.73
C SER A 311 -32.48 0.05 11.26
N ILE A 312 -32.00 1.03 12.04
CA ILE A 312 -30.74 1.76 11.79
C ILE A 312 -29.54 0.81 11.87
N ALA A 313 -29.53 -0.12 12.83
CA ALA A 313 -28.42 -1.06 13.02
C ALA A 313 -28.31 -2.05 11.84
N GLU A 314 -29.45 -2.47 11.29
CA GLU A 314 -29.50 -3.31 10.10
C GLU A 314 -28.94 -2.56 8.88
N MET A 315 -29.29 -1.27 8.72
CA MET A 315 -28.76 -0.42 7.66
C MET A 315 -27.23 -0.28 7.78
N GLU A 316 -26.70 0.03 8.96
CA GLU A 316 -25.26 0.20 9.18
C GLU A 316 -24.48 -1.08 8.91
N SER A 317 -25.01 -2.25 9.30
CA SER A 317 -24.41 -3.56 8.99
C SER A 317 -24.32 -3.79 7.47
N ILE A 318 -25.40 -3.54 6.74
CA ILE A 318 -25.42 -3.67 5.27
C ILE A 318 -24.44 -2.69 4.62
N LEU A 319 -24.43 -1.42 5.03
CA LEU A 319 -23.52 -0.42 4.49
C LEU A 319 -22.05 -0.80 4.73
N SER A 320 -21.73 -1.34 5.91
CA SER A 320 -20.40 -1.83 6.26
C SER A 320 -19.97 -2.99 5.35
N GLU A 321 -20.86 -3.98 5.13
CA GLU A 321 -20.59 -5.09 4.21
C GLU A 321 -20.33 -4.59 2.78
N ARG A 322 -21.15 -3.65 2.29
CA ARG A 322 -21.00 -3.07 0.94
C ARG A 322 -19.73 -2.24 0.81
N CYS A 323 -19.37 -1.47 1.83
CA CYS A 323 -18.11 -0.72 1.88
C CYS A 323 -16.90 -1.65 1.74
N ASN A 324 -16.90 -2.76 2.48
CA ASN A 324 -15.82 -3.76 2.43
C ASN A 324 -15.73 -4.48 1.08
N LYS A 325 -16.87 -4.77 0.43
CA LYS A 325 -16.89 -5.36 -0.92
C LYS A 325 -16.36 -4.38 -1.97
N LEU A 326 -16.84 -3.13 -1.97
CA LEU A 326 -16.39 -2.12 -2.92
C LEU A 326 -14.90 -1.82 -2.76
N SER A 327 -14.44 -1.71 -1.51
CA SER A 327 -13.03 -1.56 -1.17
C SER A 327 -12.14 -2.62 -1.84
N ARG A 328 -12.55 -3.90 -1.76
CA ARG A 328 -11.79 -5.01 -2.37
C ARG A 328 -11.78 -4.96 -3.90
N VAL A 329 -12.84 -4.47 -4.53
CA VAL A 329 -12.93 -4.35 -6.00
C VAL A 329 -12.01 -3.24 -6.48
N LEU A 330 -12.08 -2.07 -5.86
CA LEU A 330 -11.22 -0.91 -6.19
C LEU A 330 -9.73 -1.12 -5.88
N ASP A 331 -9.38 -2.11 -5.05
CA ASP A 331 -7.97 -2.48 -4.80
C ASP A 331 -7.42 -3.47 -5.84
N ARG A 332 -8.27 -4.14 -6.62
CA ARG A 332 -7.88 -5.19 -7.57
C ARG A 332 -7.98 -4.77 -9.03
N VAL A 333 -8.92 -3.88 -9.33
CA VAL A 333 -9.26 -3.48 -10.70
C VAL A 333 -9.03 -1.98 -10.82
N ASP A 334 -8.20 -1.58 -11.77
CA ASP A 334 -7.83 -0.18 -11.98
C ASP A 334 -8.96 0.63 -12.65
N ASP A 335 -9.73 0.00 -13.56
CA ASP A 335 -10.73 0.66 -14.40
C ASP A 335 -12.17 0.26 -14.05
N VAL A 336 -12.57 0.45 -12.78
CA VAL A 336 -13.94 0.14 -12.33
C VAL A 336 -14.92 1.23 -12.76
N GLY A 337 -15.89 0.86 -13.60
CA GLY A 337 -16.94 1.76 -14.07
C GLY A 337 -18.03 2.08 -13.04
N ILE A 338 -18.80 3.15 -13.28
CA ILE A 338 -19.91 3.55 -12.39
C ILE A 338 -20.96 2.45 -12.27
N GLU A 339 -21.25 1.75 -13.37
CA GLU A 339 -22.20 0.64 -13.44
C GLU A 339 -21.76 -0.52 -12.54
N GLU A 340 -20.47 -0.86 -12.55
CA GLU A 340 -19.88 -1.92 -11.73
C GLU A 340 -19.90 -1.53 -10.25
N ILE A 341 -19.54 -0.28 -9.92
CA ILE A 341 -19.63 0.24 -8.54
C ILE A 341 -21.07 0.11 -8.03
N VAL A 342 -22.06 0.51 -8.83
CA VAL A 342 -23.48 0.41 -8.46
C VAL A 342 -23.92 -1.04 -8.31
N GLN A 343 -23.42 -1.96 -9.12
CA GLN A 343 -23.70 -3.39 -9.01
C GLN A 343 -23.18 -3.96 -7.68
N VAL A 344 -21.93 -3.68 -7.33
CA VAL A 344 -21.29 -4.15 -6.08
C VAL A 344 -22.00 -3.59 -4.85
N VAL A 345 -22.26 -2.28 -4.85
CA VAL A 345 -22.88 -1.58 -3.72
C VAL A 345 -24.36 -1.91 -3.58
N GLY A 346 -25.09 -1.98 -4.70
CA GLY A 346 -26.49 -2.35 -4.74
C GLY A 346 -26.75 -3.83 -4.42
N GLY A 347 -25.75 -4.68 -4.62
CA GLY A 347 -25.87 -6.12 -4.43
C GLY A 347 -26.73 -6.81 -5.48
N PHE A 348 -26.74 -6.27 -6.69
CA PHE A 348 -27.52 -6.82 -7.79
C PHE A 348 -26.83 -8.07 -8.34
N SER A 349 -27.55 -9.19 -8.40
CA SER A 349 -27.15 -10.39 -9.14
C SER A 349 -27.42 -10.21 -10.63
N GLU A 350 -26.69 -10.92 -11.49
CA GLU A 350 -26.94 -10.93 -12.94
C GLU A 350 -28.34 -11.48 -13.28
N ASP A 351 -28.89 -12.36 -12.44
CA ASP A 351 -30.21 -12.99 -12.63
C ASP A 351 -31.42 -12.10 -12.25
N ASP A 352 -31.21 -10.92 -11.63
CA ASP A 352 -32.26 -10.08 -11.02
C ASP A 352 -32.51 -8.75 -11.77
N ASP A 353 -32.04 -8.67 -13.02
CA ASP A 353 -31.80 -7.40 -13.74
C ASP A 353 -33.10 -6.62 -14.09
N GLU A 354 -34.25 -7.29 -14.19
CA GLU A 354 -35.54 -6.62 -14.50
C GLU A 354 -36.22 -5.99 -13.27
N LYS A 355 -36.11 -6.61 -12.09
CA LYS A 355 -36.78 -6.11 -10.87
C LYS A 355 -36.06 -4.88 -10.29
N HIS A 356 -34.74 -4.83 -10.43
CA HIS A 356 -33.90 -3.78 -9.83
C HIS A 356 -33.32 -2.77 -10.84
N LYS A 357 -33.64 -2.92 -12.13
CA LYS A 357 -33.31 -1.99 -13.22
C LYS A 357 -33.54 -0.51 -12.90
N PRO A 358 -34.72 -0.07 -12.40
CA PRO A 358 -34.96 1.34 -12.14
C PRO A 358 -34.05 1.87 -11.02
N ARG A 359 -33.82 1.08 -9.96
CA ARG A 359 -32.94 1.44 -8.84
C ARG A 359 -31.48 1.56 -9.29
N LYS A 360 -30.99 0.57 -10.04
CA LYS A 360 -29.64 0.56 -10.62
C LYS A 360 -29.39 1.81 -11.45
N LEU A 361 -30.35 2.18 -12.31
CA LEU A 361 -30.25 3.37 -13.17
C LEU A 361 -30.29 4.70 -12.40
N VAL A 362 -31.11 4.79 -11.34
CA VAL A 362 -31.17 5.98 -10.48
C VAL A 362 -29.87 6.14 -9.70
N MET A 363 -29.35 5.05 -9.12
CA MET A 363 -28.08 5.06 -8.40
C MET A 363 -26.90 5.45 -9.30
N ALA A 364 -26.82 4.90 -10.51
CA ALA A 364 -25.77 5.24 -11.47
C ALA A 364 -25.80 6.73 -11.85
N ARG A 365 -26.99 7.29 -12.11
CA ARG A 365 -27.13 8.72 -12.41
C ARG A 365 -26.77 9.62 -11.22
N MET A 366 -27.19 9.23 -10.01
CA MET A 366 -26.83 9.97 -8.79
C MET A 366 -25.33 9.93 -8.54
N LEU A 367 -24.72 8.75 -8.65
CA LEU A 367 -23.28 8.57 -8.44
C LEU A 367 -22.47 9.34 -9.49
N ALA A 368 -22.81 9.24 -10.77
CA ALA A 368 -22.16 9.97 -11.85
C ALA A 368 -22.19 11.49 -11.62
N LYS A 369 -23.34 12.01 -11.16
CA LYS A 369 -23.47 13.44 -10.84
C LYS A 369 -22.68 13.83 -9.60
N SER A 370 -22.77 13.03 -8.53
CA SER A 370 -22.11 13.31 -7.25
C SER A 370 -20.59 13.14 -7.26
N LEU A 371 -20.02 12.57 -8.33
CA LEU A 371 -18.56 12.49 -8.54
C LEU A 371 -18.04 13.58 -9.49
N GLN A 372 -18.90 14.41 -10.07
CA GLN A 372 -18.45 15.52 -10.92
C GLN A 372 -17.86 16.66 -10.07
N ALA A 373 -16.77 17.25 -10.57
CA ALA A 373 -16.17 18.43 -9.98
C ALA A 373 -17.19 19.57 -9.90
N GLY A 374 -17.26 20.25 -8.75
CA GLY A 374 -18.23 21.31 -8.49
C GLY A 374 -19.61 20.84 -8.02
N ASP A 375 -19.90 19.53 -7.98
CA ASP A 375 -21.10 19.03 -7.31
C ASP A 375 -20.98 19.22 -5.78
N PRO A 376 -22.01 19.74 -5.10
CA PRO A 376 -21.93 19.99 -3.65
C PRO A 376 -21.76 18.72 -2.81
N VAL A 377 -22.15 17.54 -3.33
CA VAL A 377 -21.88 16.26 -2.66
C VAL A 377 -20.41 15.93 -2.75
N PHE A 378 -19.80 16.08 -3.94
CA PHE A 378 -18.37 15.88 -4.14
C PHE A 378 -17.55 16.77 -3.19
N GLU A 379 -17.82 18.08 -3.18
CA GLU A 379 -17.10 19.04 -2.33
C GLU A 379 -17.23 18.71 -0.84
N LYS A 380 -18.44 18.31 -0.40
CA LYS A 380 -18.68 17.95 0.99
C LYS A 380 -17.95 16.66 1.39
N VAL A 381 -17.96 15.64 0.53
CA VAL A 381 -17.26 14.37 0.79
C VAL A 381 -15.74 14.58 0.75
N SER A 382 -15.24 15.26 -0.27
CA SER A 382 -13.82 15.61 -0.40
C SER A 382 -13.32 16.40 0.82
N ARG A 383 -14.07 17.43 1.27
CA ARG A 383 -13.73 18.19 2.49
C ARG A 383 -13.75 17.31 3.73
N ALA A 384 -14.70 16.40 3.88
CA ALA A 384 -14.76 15.49 5.02
C ALA A 384 -13.56 14.52 5.06
N VAL A 385 -13.16 13.96 3.91
CA VAL A 385 -11.96 13.12 3.79
C VAL A 385 -10.69 13.94 4.07
N TYR A 386 -10.58 15.14 3.52
CA TYR A 386 -9.48 16.07 3.81
C TYR A 386 -9.34 16.36 5.31
N LEU A 387 -10.44 16.70 5.98
CA LEU A 387 -10.44 16.96 7.42
C LEU A 387 -10.08 15.71 8.23
N ALA A 388 -10.52 14.54 7.75
CA ALA A 388 -10.20 13.27 8.40
C ALA A 388 -8.69 12.96 8.33
N LEU A 389 -8.06 13.22 7.19
CA LEU A 389 -6.60 13.12 7.02
C LEU A 389 -5.88 14.19 7.84
N ARG A 390 -6.35 15.45 7.84
CA ARG A 390 -5.81 16.54 8.65
C ARG A 390 -5.76 16.19 10.14
N GLY A 391 -6.80 15.51 10.63
CA GLY A 391 -6.87 15.02 12.01
C GLY A 391 -5.68 14.13 12.38
N ILE A 392 -5.23 13.25 11.49
CA ILE A 392 -4.07 12.36 11.70
C ILE A 392 -2.76 13.07 11.38
N VAL A 393 -2.69 13.80 10.27
CA VAL A 393 -1.47 14.48 9.82
C VAL A 393 -1.00 15.51 10.84
N LEU A 394 -1.91 16.21 11.51
CA LEU A 394 -1.57 17.18 12.56
C LEU A 394 -1.64 16.57 13.97
N GLY A 395 -2.64 15.74 14.25
CA GLY A 395 -2.90 15.17 15.59
C GLY A 395 -2.25 13.82 15.87
N GLY A 396 -1.40 13.32 14.97
CA GLY A 396 -0.74 12.01 15.06
C GLY A 396 -1.69 10.82 14.86
N SER A 397 -1.13 9.60 14.80
CA SER A 397 -1.94 8.36 14.71
C SER A 397 -2.45 7.86 16.07
N GLY A 398 -2.25 8.65 17.13
CA GLY A 398 -2.75 8.38 18.48
C GLY A 398 -4.28 8.52 18.61
N PRO A 399 -4.83 8.29 19.82
CA PRO A 399 -6.27 8.28 20.07
C PRO A 399 -6.98 9.59 19.71
N CYS A 400 -6.33 10.74 19.94
CA CYS A 400 -6.91 12.05 19.65
C CYS A 400 -7.06 12.28 18.14
N GLY A 401 -5.98 12.11 17.36
CA GLY A 401 -6.00 12.24 15.91
C GLY A 401 -6.99 11.28 15.26
N ARG A 402 -6.98 10.00 15.68
CA ARG A 402 -7.94 8.98 15.23
C ARG A 402 -9.38 9.41 15.50
N LYS A 403 -9.67 9.97 16.68
CA LYS A 403 -11.01 10.40 17.02
C LYS A 403 -11.48 11.62 16.21
N LEU A 404 -10.58 12.57 15.95
CA LEU A 404 -10.86 13.70 15.04
C LEU A 404 -11.17 13.19 13.63
N SER A 405 -10.41 12.21 13.16
CA SER A 405 -10.63 11.57 11.86
C SER A 405 -12.02 10.94 11.76
N GLU A 406 -12.41 10.12 12.75
CA GLU A 406 -13.75 9.53 12.82
C GLU A 406 -14.86 10.59 12.87
N MET A 407 -14.66 11.69 13.60
CA MET A 407 -15.64 12.78 13.68
C MET A 407 -15.87 13.45 12.33
N SER A 408 -14.83 13.60 11.51
CA SER A 408 -14.94 14.14 10.16
C SER A 408 -15.60 13.17 9.17
N LEU A 409 -15.40 11.86 9.33
CA LEU A 409 -16.01 10.83 8.46
C LEU A 409 -17.46 10.48 8.82
N ARG A 410 -17.86 10.69 10.09
CA ARG A 410 -19.20 10.34 10.57
C ARG A 410 -20.34 11.01 9.79
N PRO A 411 -20.29 12.33 9.47
CA PRO A 411 -21.33 13.00 8.69
C PRO A 411 -21.48 12.46 7.26
N ILE A 412 -20.51 11.74 6.72
CA ILE A 412 -20.61 11.11 5.39
C ILE A 412 -20.81 9.59 5.48
N GLY A 413 -21.02 9.06 6.69
CA GLY A 413 -21.22 7.62 6.90
C GLY A 413 -19.98 6.77 6.62
N ALA A 414 -18.79 7.37 6.58
CA ALA A 414 -17.56 6.74 6.11
C ALA A 414 -16.61 6.32 7.25
N VAL A 415 -17.10 6.18 8.49
CA VAL A 415 -16.28 5.84 9.66
C VAL A 415 -15.49 4.54 9.45
N MET A 416 -16.03 3.59 8.68
CA MET A 416 -15.36 2.34 8.33
C MET A 416 -14.06 2.53 7.54
N LEU A 417 -13.83 3.70 6.94
CA LEU A 417 -12.61 4.03 6.20
C LEU A 417 -11.51 4.60 7.12
N ALA A 418 -11.74 4.72 8.43
CA ALA A 418 -10.79 5.34 9.36
C ALA A 418 -9.39 4.69 9.31
N GLU A 419 -9.29 3.35 9.24
CA GLU A 419 -7.98 2.68 9.13
C GLU A 419 -7.25 3.03 7.83
N ARG A 420 -7.98 3.15 6.71
CA ARG A 420 -7.38 3.58 5.45
C ARG A 420 -6.89 5.02 5.54
N VAL A 421 -7.65 5.90 6.20
CA VAL A 421 -7.26 7.30 6.42
C VAL A 421 -5.99 7.36 7.27
N VAL A 422 -5.89 6.57 8.34
CA VAL A 422 -4.69 6.48 9.16
C VAL A 422 -3.50 6.02 8.32
N ALA A 423 -3.61 4.91 7.60
CA ALA A 423 -2.52 4.39 6.78
C ALA A 423 -2.04 5.39 5.71
N ALA A 424 -2.96 6.08 5.04
CA ALA A 424 -2.62 7.11 4.06
C ALA A 424 -1.95 8.34 4.70
N ALA A 425 -2.44 8.78 5.87
CA ALA A 425 -1.89 9.90 6.59
C ALA A 425 -0.51 9.63 7.19
N GLU A 426 -0.23 8.42 7.69
CA GLU A 426 1.08 8.02 8.22
C GLU A 426 2.17 8.17 7.15
N VAL A 427 1.87 7.81 5.90
CA VAL A 427 2.80 8.03 4.77
C VAL A 427 3.14 9.52 4.60
N LEU A 428 2.14 10.40 4.76
CA LEU A 428 2.34 11.85 4.68
C LEU A 428 3.14 12.38 5.86
N VAL A 429 2.88 11.89 7.09
CA VAL A 429 3.63 12.31 8.29
C VAL A 429 5.10 11.92 8.17
N VAL A 430 5.39 10.68 7.74
CA VAL A 430 6.77 10.23 7.50
C VAL A 430 7.44 11.06 6.40
N ALA A 431 6.72 11.34 5.29
CA ALA A 431 7.26 12.17 4.22
C ALA A 431 7.57 13.60 4.68
N ALA A 432 6.68 14.20 5.49
CA ALA A 432 6.90 15.51 6.10
C ALA A 432 8.09 15.50 7.05
N ALA A 433 8.18 14.53 7.96
CA ALA A 433 9.25 14.42 8.94
C ALA A 433 10.63 14.28 8.28
N VAL A 434 10.76 13.37 7.30
CA VAL A 434 12.00 13.21 6.53
C VAL A 434 12.32 14.49 5.76
N SER A 435 11.32 15.09 5.12
CA SER A 435 11.53 16.31 4.35
C SER A 435 11.98 17.47 5.23
N THR A 436 11.40 17.67 6.41
CA THR A 436 11.84 18.70 7.36
C THR A 436 13.24 18.37 7.88
N GLY A 437 13.55 17.10 8.18
CA GLY A 437 14.89 16.70 8.63
C GLY A 437 16.00 16.98 7.59
N VAL A 438 15.70 16.75 6.31
CA VAL A 438 16.67 16.96 5.22
C VAL A 438 16.70 18.43 4.78
N HIS A 439 15.53 19.00 4.47
CA HIS A 439 15.40 20.25 3.71
C HIS A 439 15.11 21.50 4.57
N ARG A 440 15.07 21.39 5.91
CA ARG A 440 14.80 22.54 6.81
C ARG A 440 15.61 23.81 6.48
N PRO A 441 16.93 23.77 6.20
CA PRO A 441 17.67 24.99 5.86
C PRO A 441 17.08 25.75 4.66
N TRP A 442 16.76 25.04 3.57
CA TRP A 442 16.10 25.65 2.40
C TRP A 442 14.70 26.16 2.74
N TYR A 443 13.93 25.43 3.55
CA TYR A 443 12.60 25.88 3.96
C TYR A 443 12.66 27.18 4.77
N ILE A 444 13.61 27.30 5.71
CA ILE A 444 13.82 28.55 6.48
C ILE A 444 14.04 29.71 5.50
N THR A 445 15.02 29.58 4.61
CA THR A 445 15.35 30.63 3.63
C THR A 445 14.16 30.99 2.74
N LEU A 446 13.40 30.01 2.27
CA LEU A 446 12.21 30.27 1.47
C LEU A 446 11.13 31.01 2.28
N THR A 447 10.86 30.58 3.51
CA THR A 447 9.81 31.17 4.35
C THR A 447 10.14 32.55 4.91
N ASP A 448 11.43 32.90 5.02
CA ASP A 448 11.90 34.22 5.43
C ASP A 448 11.84 35.24 4.26
N ASN A 449 11.97 34.76 3.03
CA ASN A 449 11.88 35.57 1.81
C ASN A 449 10.46 35.70 1.23
N MET A 450 9.48 35.04 1.85
CA MET A 450 8.04 35.10 1.53
C MET A 450 7.33 36.05 2.49
#